data_AF-A0A816W0V4-F1
#
_entry.id   AF-A0A816W0V4-F1
#
_cell.length_a   1.000
_cell.length_b   1.000
_cell.length_c   1.000
_cell.angle_alpha   90.00
_cell.angle_beta   90.00
_cell.angle_gamma   90.00
#
_symmetry.space_group_name_H-M   'P 1'
#
loop_
_entity.id
_entity.type
_entity.pdbx_description
1 polymer ?
#
loop_
_entity_poly.entity_id
_entity_poly.type
_entity_poly.pdbx_seq_one_letter_code
_entity_poly.pdbx_strand_id
1 'polypeptide(L)'
;MNHNDCNLRSHLGRQHNMPELMYNSQRQQLIPKPSQIKPEKKRELHEAAIDCIITDGRSFNDFRRPGMDKFLNVIYPGYRGPTRKTVRRHLDKAYHQYRQQLRTVLARTDAIAITVDIWTKNKISFICLTGHAFNKSYETIPLVLGFRQFHGPHRSKKITKYILYELKK
;
A
#
# COMPACT_ATOMS: atom_id res chain seq x y z
N MET A 1 -43.22 -23.20 27.31
CA MET A 1 -42.84 -23.34 25.89
C MET A 1 -41.51 -24.09 25.81
N ASN A 2 -41.51 -25.20 25.08
CA ASN A 2 -40.58 -26.33 25.20
C ASN A 2 -39.13 -26.02 24.80
N HIS A 3 -38.19 -26.22 25.73
CA HIS A 3 -36.75 -25.97 25.54
C HIS A 3 -36.02 -27.06 24.73
N ASN A 4 -36.64 -28.23 24.50
CA ASN A 4 -35.99 -29.38 23.87
C ASN A 4 -36.07 -29.44 22.32
N ASP A 5 -37.02 -28.73 21.70
CA ASP A 5 -37.30 -28.90 20.25
C ASP A 5 -36.24 -28.21 19.36
N CYS A 6 -35.61 -27.16 19.88
CA CYS A 6 -34.55 -26.42 19.18
C CYS A 6 -33.30 -27.26 18.91
N ASN A 7 -32.95 -28.18 19.81
CA ASN A 7 -31.77 -29.04 19.69
C ASN A 7 -32.00 -30.16 18.68
N LEU A 8 -33.20 -30.76 18.68
CA LEU A 8 -33.54 -31.84 17.75
C LEU A 8 -33.55 -31.36 16.30
N ARG A 9 -34.21 -30.25 16.01
CA ARG A 9 -34.24 -29.64 14.66
C ARG A 9 -32.84 -29.30 14.16
N SER A 10 -31.97 -28.77 15.02
CA SER A 10 -30.59 -28.47 14.64
C SER A 10 -29.76 -29.74 14.39
N HIS A 11 -30.00 -30.81 15.15
CA HIS A 11 -29.32 -32.09 14.96
C HIS A 11 -29.72 -32.72 13.62
N LEU A 12 -31.03 -32.82 13.34
CA LEU A 12 -31.56 -33.35 12.08
C LEU A 12 -31.02 -32.57 10.87
N GLY A 13 -31.03 -31.25 10.95
CA GLY A 13 -30.50 -30.43 9.86
C GLY A 13 -29.00 -30.59 9.62
N ARG A 14 -28.19 -30.80 10.67
CA ARG A 14 -26.72 -30.92 10.56
C ARG A 14 -26.24 -32.34 10.26
N GLN A 15 -26.79 -33.35 10.92
CA GLN A 15 -26.32 -34.73 10.84
C GLN A 15 -27.05 -35.53 9.76
N HIS A 16 -28.30 -35.17 9.46
CA HIS A 16 -29.15 -35.89 8.51
C HIS A 16 -29.48 -35.07 7.25
N ASN A 17 -28.83 -33.91 7.06
CA ASN A 17 -28.99 -33.05 5.89
C ASN A 17 -30.45 -32.64 5.60
N MET A 18 -31.20 -32.31 6.66
CA MET A 18 -32.59 -31.84 6.59
C MET A 18 -32.69 -30.34 6.96
N PRO A 19 -32.07 -29.43 6.20
CA PRO A 19 -32.01 -28.01 6.54
C PRO A 19 -33.41 -27.36 6.60
N GLU A 20 -34.39 -27.90 5.88
CA GLU A 20 -35.77 -27.45 5.86
C GLU A 20 -36.46 -27.51 7.23
N LEU A 21 -36.03 -28.40 8.13
CA LEU A 21 -36.58 -28.54 9.48
C LEU A 21 -36.00 -27.53 10.49
N MET A 22 -34.88 -26.91 10.16
CA MET A 22 -34.20 -25.92 10.99
C MET A 22 -34.92 -24.57 10.99
N TYR A 23 -34.84 -23.85 12.12
CA TYR A 23 -35.26 -22.45 12.17
C TYR A 23 -34.37 -21.57 11.28
N ASN A 24 -34.93 -20.45 10.78
CA ASN A 24 -34.19 -19.48 9.96
C ASN A 24 -32.91 -18.98 10.64
N SER A 25 -32.95 -18.74 11.95
CA SER A 25 -31.79 -18.35 12.75
C SER A 25 -30.69 -19.41 12.77
N GLN A 26 -31.06 -20.69 12.75
CA GLN A 26 -30.13 -21.83 12.71
C GLN A 26 -29.56 -22.03 11.30
N ARG A 27 -30.36 -21.84 10.24
CA ARG A 27 -29.89 -21.88 8.85
C ARG A 27 -28.87 -20.78 8.54
N GLN A 28 -29.06 -19.58 9.09
CA GLN A 28 -28.09 -18.49 8.98
C GLN A 28 -26.71 -18.85 9.56
N GLN A 29 -26.64 -19.77 10.53
CA GLN A 29 -25.37 -20.27 11.10
C GLN A 29 -24.68 -21.32 10.22
N LEU A 30 -25.39 -21.96 9.28
CA LEU A 30 -24.80 -22.89 8.31
C LEU A 30 -24.05 -22.17 7.19
N ILE A 31 -24.34 -20.89 6.97
CA ILE A 31 -23.57 -20.07 6.04
C ILE A 31 -22.13 -20.07 6.56
N PRO A 32 -21.14 -20.56 5.78
CA PRO A 32 -19.76 -20.58 6.24
C PRO A 32 -19.37 -19.16 6.65
N LYS A 33 -19.04 -18.98 7.93
CA LYS A 33 -18.40 -17.74 8.37
C LYS A 33 -17.14 -17.62 7.52
N PRO A 34 -16.87 -16.47 6.87
CA PRO A 34 -15.61 -16.29 6.17
C PRO A 34 -14.50 -16.64 7.15
N SER A 35 -13.63 -17.57 6.76
CA SER A 35 -12.48 -18.00 7.55
C SER A 35 -11.77 -16.74 8.06
N GLN A 36 -11.84 -16.51 9.38
CA GLN A 36 -11.25 -15.32 9.97
C GLN A 36 -9.73 -15.47 9.87
N ILE A 37 -9.15 -14.82 8.87
CA ILE A 37 -7.70 -14.74 8.70
C ILE A 37 -7.11 -14.21 10.00
N LYS A 38 -6.16 -14.96 10.57
CA LYS A 38 -5.44 -14.53 11.75
C LYS A 38 -4.89 -13.10 11.53
N PRO A 39 -5.06 -12.16 12.47
CA PRO A 39 -4.62 -10.77 12.29
C PRO A 39 -3.15 -10.63 11.87
N GLU A 40 -2.28 -11.48 12.42
CA GLU A 40 -0.85 -11.52 12.10
C GLU A 40 -0.60 -11.88 10.64
N LYS A 41 -1.27 -12.94 10.14
CA LYS A 41 -1.12 -13.37 8.74
C LYS A 41 -1.66 -12.32 7.77
N LYS A 42 -2.76 -11.65 8.14
CA LYS A 42 -3.30 -10.54 7.34
C LYS A 42 -2.33 -9.37 7.26
N ARG A 43 -1.61 -9.06 8.35
CA ARG A 43 -0.59 -8.01 8.37
C ARG A 43 0.57 -8.36 7.44
N GLU A 44 1.09 -9.58 7.53
CA GLU A 44 2.16 -10.08 6.65
C GLU A 44 1.77 -9.99 5.16
N LEU A 45 0.57 -10.43 4.80
CA LEU A 45 0.05 -10.32 3.43
C LEU A 45 -0.14 -8.86 2.98
N HIS A 46 -0.51 -7.95 3.89
CA HIS A 46 -0.63 -6.52 3.57
C HIS A 46 0.74 -5.89 3.35
N GLU A 47 1.73 -6.23 4.16
CA GLU A 47 3.11 -5.74 4.03
C GLU A 47 3.72 -6.19 2.69
N ALA A 48 3.61 -7.48 2.34
CA ALA A 48 4.08 -7.98 1.05
C ALA A 48 3.36 -7.33 -0.15
N ALA A 49 2.05 -7.12 -0.07
CA ALA A 49 1.30 -6.45 -1.12
C ALA A 49 1.72 -4.97 -1.30
N ILE A 50 1.99 -4.27 -0.19
CA ILE A 50 2.44 -2.87 -0.23
C ILE A 50 3.87 -2.78 -0.78
N ASP A 51 4.75 -3.69 -0.39
CA ASP A 51 6.11 -3.76 -0.91
C ASP A 51 6.10 -3.98 -2.43
N CYS A 52 5.28 -4.92 -2.93
CA CYS A 52 5.07 -5.11 -4.37
C CYS A 52 4.54 -3.84 -5.06
N ILE A 53 3.64 -3.08 -4.42
CA ILE A 53 3.16 -1.81 -4.99
C ILE A 53 4.32 -0.80 -5.15
N ILE A 54 5.21 -0.72 -4.16
CA ILE A 54 6.33 0.23 -4.13
C ILE A 54 7.39 -0.18 -5.14
N THR A 55 7.87 -1.43 -5.04
CA THR A 55 8.98 -1.96 -5.84
C THR A 55 8.64 -2.00 -7.34
N ASP A 56 7.41 -2.41 -7.69
CA ASP A 56 7.00 -2.53 -9.09
C ASP A 56 6.36 -1.23 -9.64
N GLY A 57 6.19 -0.18 -8.82
CA GLY A 57 5.51 1.06 -9.24
C GLY A 57 4.04 0.86 -9.61
N ARG A 58 3.31 -0.03 -8.93
CA ARG A 58 1.92 -0.38 -9.26
C ARG A 58 0.92 0.66 -8.75
N SER A 59 -0.31 0.59 -9.26
CA SER A 59 -1.42 1.39 -8.74
C SER A 59 -1.74 1.03 -7.29
N PHE A 60 -2.07 2.03 -6.46
CA PHE A 60 -2.46 1.80 -5.06
C PHE A 60 -3.73 0.94 -4.89
N ASN A 61 -4.46 0.70 -5.96
CA ASN A 61 -5.65 -0.16 -5.96
C ASN A 61 -5.42 -1.53 -6.61
N ASP A 62 -4.18 -1.87 -6.99
CA ASP A 62 -3.89 -3.06 -7.79
C ASP A 62 -4.42 -4.34 -7.12
N PHE A 63 -4.13 -4.52 -5.83
CA PHE A 63 -4.56 -5.64 -4.98
C PHE A 63 -6.06 -5.67 -4.62
N ARG A 64 -6.86 -4.77 -5.20
CA ARG A 64 -8.32 -4.70 -5.06
C ARG A 64 -9.04 -4.74 -6.41
N ARG A 65 -8.31 -4.83 -7.52
CA ARG A 65 -8.91 -5.00 -8.85
C ARG A 65 -9.55 -6.38 -8.97
N PRO A 66 -10.63 -6.56 -9.75
CA PRO A 66 -11.37 -7.83 -9.81
C PRO A 66 -10.50 -9.05 -10.12
N GLY A 67 -9.59 -8.94 -11.10
CA GLY A 67 -8.68 -10.04 -11.46
C GLY A 67 -7.69 -10.38 -10.34
N MET A 68 -7.13 -9.36 -9.68
CA MET A 68 -6.20 -9.56 -8.57
C MET A 68 -6.91 -10.07 -7.31
N ASP A 69 -8.11 -9.57 -6.99
CA ASP A 69 -8.93 -10.07 -5.87
C ASP A 69 -9.29 -11.54 -6.08
N LYS A 70 -9.64 -11.94 -7.32
CA LYS A 70 -9.86 -13.34 -7.69
C LYS A 70 -8.61 -14.20 -7.49
N PHE A 71 -7.46 -13.73 -7.98
CA PHE A 71 -6.18 -14.44 -7.82
C PHE A 71 -5.79 -14.62 -6.35
N LEU A 72 -5.91 -13.56 -5.54
CA LEU A 72 -5.63 -13.60 -4.12
C LEU A 72 -6.58 -14.53 -3.36
N ASN A 73 -7.86 -14.60 -3.75
CA ASN A 73 -8.81 -15.51 -3.14
C ASN A 73 -8.55 -16.99 -3.48
N VAL A 74 -7.89 -17.29 -4.61
CA VAL A 74 -7.40 -18.65 -4.91
C VAL A 74 -6.21 -19.00 -4.03
N ILE A 75 -5.26 -18.07 -3.85
CA ILE A 75 -4.06 -18.29 -3.03
C ILE A 75 -4.41 -18.38 -1.53
N TYR A 76 -5.23 -17.45 -1.06
CA TYR A 76 -5.62 -17.34 0.34
C TYR A 76 -7.11 -17.00 0.43
N PRO A 77 -7.98 -18.03 0.52
CA PRO A 77 -9.43 -17.84 0.56
C PRO A 77 -9.87 -16.90 1.68
N GLY A 78 -10.72 -15.93 1.33
CA GLY A 78 -11.21 -14.90 2.25
C GLY A 78 -10.27 -13.70 2.43
N TYR A 79 -9.07 -13.71 1.84
CA TYR A 79 -8.18 -12.56 1.89
C TYR A 79 -8.62 -11.50 0.90
N ARG A 80 -8.55 -10.25 1.33
CA ARG A 80 -8.64 -9.09 0.44
C ARG A 80 -7.46 -8.17 0.69
N GLY A 81 -6.87 -7.71 -0.41
CA GLY A 81 -5.68 -6.86 -0.40
C GLY A 81 -5.83 -5.56 0.39
N PRO A 82 -4.76 -4.78 0.56
CA PRO A 82 -4.84 -3.47 1.18
C PRO A 82 -5.75 -2.53 0.37
N THR A 83 -6.47 -1.65 1.05
CA THR A 83 -7.22 -0.56 0.38
C THR A 83 -6.27 0.57 0.00
N ARG A 84 -6.65 1.45 -0.94
CA ARG A 84 -5.88 2.67 -1.25
C ARG A 84 -5.53 3.48 0.01
N LYS A 85 -6.44 3.57 0.99
CA LYS A 85 -6.22 4.26 2.26
C LYS A 85 -5.13 3.56 3.10
N THR A 86 -5.17 2.23 3.15
CA THR A 86 -4.16 1.42 3.84
C THR A 86 -2.78 1.59 3.20
N VAL A 87 -2.70 1.50 1.87
CA VAL A 87 -1.45 1.70 1.11
C VAL A 87 -0.89 3.09 1.38
N ARG A 88 -1.71 4.14 1.28
CA ARG A 88 -1.28 5.53 1.52
C ARG A 88 -0.70 5.73 2.92
N ARG A 89 -1.38 5.23 3.97
CA ARG A 89 -0.88 5.33 5.35
C ARG A 89 0.49 4.66 5.52
N HIS A 90 0.70 3.53 4.84
CA HIS A 90 1.98 2.83 4.89
C HIS A 90 3.06 3.58 4.13
N LEU A 91 2.74 4.13 2.96
CA LEU A 91 3.64 4.99 2.18
C LEU A 91 4.07 6.23 2.94
N ASP A 92 3.17 6.88 3.69
CA ASP A 92 3.53 8.04 4.51
C ASP A 92 4.60 7.65 5.56
N LYS A 93 4.43 6.50 6.21
CA LYS A 93 5.44 5.96 7.15
C LYS A 93 6.76 5.66 6.44
N ALA A 94 6.71 4.93 5.33
CA ALA A 94 7.89 4.55 4.55
C ALA A 94 8.65 5.79 4.04
N TYR A 95 7.93 6.82 3.59
CA TYR A 95 8.49 8.10 3.17
C TYR A 95 9.28 8.77 4.31
N HIS A 96 8.72 8.82 5.52
CA HIS A 96 9.43 9.40 6.67
C HIS A 96 10.69 8.61 7.03
N GLN A 97 10.63 7.28 6.99
CA GLN A 97 11.79 6.41 7.24
C GLN A 97 12.87 6.61 6.17
N TYR A 98 12.50 6.57 4.89
CA TYR A 98 13.42 6.79 3.78
C TYR A 98 14.05 8.19 3.85
N ARG A 99 13.28 9.21 4.21
CA ARG A 99 13.80 10.57 4.38
C ARG A 99 14.83 10.66 5.52
N GLN A 100 14.62 9.94 6.61
CA GLN A 100 15.59 9.88 7.70
C GLN A 100 16.88 9.17 7.25
N GLN A 101 16.76 8.04 6.54
CA GLN A 101 17.90 7.33 5.97
C GLN A 101 18.68 8.20 4.98
N LEU A 102 17.97 8.90 4.09
CA LEU A 102 18.53 9.84 3.14
C LEU A 102 19.38 10.92 3.83
N ARG A 103 18.89 11.49 4.95
CA ARG A 103 19.67 12.44 5.75
C ARG A 103 20.95 11.82 6.30
N THR A 104 20.90 10.58 6.76
CA THR A 104 22.10 9.86 7.24
C THR A 104 23.11 9.61 6.12
N VAL A 105 22.64 9.28 4.92
CA VAL A 105 23.51 9.13 3.73
C VAL A 105 24.16 10.46 3.39
N LEU A 106 23.36 11.52 3.22
CA LEU A 106 23.85 12.85 2.86
C LEU A 106 24.83 13.44 3.88
N ALA A 107 24.64 13.18 5.18
CA ALA A 107 25.56 13.62 6.23
C ALA A 107 26.96 12.99 6.15
N ARG A 108 27.11 11.89 5.40
CA ARG A 108 28.37 11.17 5.18
C ARG A 108 28.88 11.32 3.74
N THR A 109 28.22 12.14 2.94
CA THR A 109 28.56 12.36 1.53
C THR A 109 29.39 13.64 1.41
N ASP A 110 30.62 13.51 0.94
CA ASP A 110 31.53 14.66 0.80
C ASP A 110 31.14 15.58 -0.36
N ALA A 111 30.64 15.00 -1.46
CA ALA A 111 30.22 15.74 -2.64
C ALA A 111 28.97 15.10 -3.27
N ILE A 112 28.09 15.96 -3.79
CA ILE A 112 26.87 15.56 -4.48
C ILE A 112 26.71 16.38 -5.76
N ALA A 113 26.43 15.71 -6.88
CA ALA A 113 26.00 16.36 -8.10
C ALA A 113 24.47 16.46 -8.10
N ILE A 114 23.92 17.62 -8.40
CA ILE A 114 22.47 17.86 -8.37
C ILE A 114 21.98 18.13 -9.79
N THR A 115 20.92 17.44 -10.18
CA THR A 115 20.18 17.67 -11.41
C THR A 115 18.77 18.14 -11.08
N VAL A 116 18.24 19.04 -11.91
CA VAL A 116 16.88 19.55 -11.80
C VAL A 116 16.20 19.24 -13.12
N ASP A 117 15.14 18.46 -13.07
CA ASP A 117 14.32 18.16 -14.24
C ASP A 117 12.94 18.80 -14.10
N ILE A 118 12.45 19.40 -15.18
CA ILE A 118 11.14 20.05 -15.24
C ILE A 118 10.47 19.62 -16.53
N TRP A 119 9.28 19.03 -16.41
CA TRP A 119 8.48 18.62 -17.55
C TRP A 119 7.01 18.99 -17.34
N THR A 120 6.26 19.05 -18.44
CA THR A 120 4.82 19.30 -18.43
C THR A 120 4.09 18.15 -19.12
N LYS A 121 3.08 17.60 -18.44
CA LYS A 121 2.20 16.57 -18.99
C LYS A 121 0.75 16.91 -18.66
N ASN A 122 -0.14 16.88 -19.64
CA ASN A 122 -1.57 17.17 -19.48
C ASN A 122 -1.85 18.48 -18.72
N LYS A 123 -1.18 19.58 -19.10
CA LYS A 123 -1.28 20.91 -18.46
C LYS A 123 -0.81 20.98 -17.00
N ILE A 124 -0.17 19.93 -16.50
CA ILE A 124 0.43 19.89 -15.16
C ILE A 124 1.95 19.83 -15.32
N SER A 125 2.64 20.84 -14.80
CA SER A 125 4.11 20.82 -14.74
C SER A 125 4.59 20.18 -13.44
N PHE A 126 5.72 19.48 -13.51
CA PHE A 126 6.40 18.89 -12.38
C PHE A 126 7.85 19.36 -12.37
N ILE A 127 8.43 19.43 -11.18
CA ILE A 127 9.85 19.66 -10.96
C ILE A 127 10.39 18.56 -10.04
N CYS A 128 11.52 18.00 -10.41
CA CYS A 128 12.23 17.00 -9.64
C CYS A 128 13.66 17.46 -9.38
N LEU A 129 14.11 17.33 -8.14
CA LEU A 129 15.47 17.55 -7.71
C LEU A 129 16.09 16.18 -7.42
N THR A 130 17.10 15.79 -8.20
CA THR A 130 17.80 14.52 -8.03
C THR A 130 19.25 14.79 -7.67
N GLY A 131 19.74 14.13 -6.64
CA GLY A 131 21.14 14.11 -6.27
C GLY A 131 21.80 12.83 -6.76
N HIS A 132 23.08 12.92 -7.11
CA HIS A 132 23.92 11.79 -7.47
C HIS A 132 25.17 11.87 -6.58
N ALA A 133 25.35 10.85 -5.75
CA ALA A 133 26.49 10.71 -4.85
C ALA A 133 27.22 9.40 -5.13
N PHE A 134 28.47 9.30 -4.69
CA PHE A 134 29.22 8.05 -4.74
C PHE A 134 29.27 7.43 -3.34
N ASN A 135 29.10 6.11 -3.26
CA ASN A 135 29.40 5.37 -2.03
C ASN A 135 30.91 5.09 -1.93
N LYS A 136 31.33 4.45 -0.82
CA LYS A 136 32.73 4.08 -0.59
C LYS A 136 33.30 3.10 -1.64
N SER A 137 32.42 2.43 -2.38
CA SER A 137 32.77 1.53 -3.48
C SER A 137 32.71 2.21 -4.85
N TYR A 138 32.59 3.55 -4.89
CA TYR A 138 32.46 4.36 -6.10
C TYR A 138 31.24 4.05 -6.97
N GLU A 139 30.19 3.47 -6.40
CA GLU A 139 28.92 3.26 -7.09
C GLU A 139 28.04 4.51 -6.96
N THR A 140 27.41 4.90 -8.07
CA THR A 140 26.49 6.04 -8.09
C THR A 140 25.19 5.69 -7.39
N ILE A 141 24.83 6.47 -6.38
CA ILE A 141 23.54 6.39 -5.71
C ILE A 141 22.65 7.55 -6.21
N PRO A 142 21.60 7.27 -7.00
CA PRO A 142 20.60 8.27 -7.34
C PRO A 142 19.69 8.53 -6.13
N LEU A 143 19.50 9.79 -5.79
CA LEU A 143 18.74 10.25 -4.62
C LEU A 143 17.67 11.24 -5.06
N VAL A 144 16.39 10.90 -4.91
CA VAL A 144 15.32 11.89 -5.11
C VAL A 144 15.26 12.79 -3.89
N LEU A 145 15.70 14.04 -4.05
CA LEU A 145 15.75 15.04 -2.97
C LEU A 145 14.43 15.81 -2.84
N GLY A 146 13.73 16.00 -3.95
CA GLY A 146 12.45 16.67 -3.98
C GLY A 146 11.67 16.37 -5.25
N PHE A 147 10.35 16.31 -5.13
CA PHE A 147 9.45 16.17 -6.27
C PHE A 147 8.17 16.95 -5.97
N ARG A 148 7.81 17.90 -6.84
CA ARG A 148 6.58 18.69 -6.68
C ARG A 148 5.92 19.03 -8.00
N GLN A 149 4.62 19.27 -7.92
CA GLN A 149 3.94 20.00 -8.98
C GLN A 149 4.46 21.45 -9.05
N PHE A 150 4.90 21.85 -10.23
CA PHE A 150 5.41 23.19 -10.52
C PHE A 150 4.30 24.08 -11.08
N HIS A 151 4.11 25.25 -10.47
CA HIS A 151 2.98 26.12 -10.78
C HIS A 151 3.40 27.41 -11.51
N GLY A 152 2.80 27.62 -12.67
CA GLY A 152 3.01 28.80 -13.51
C GLY A 152 4.29 28.74 -14.35
N PRO A 153 4.75 29.89 -14.88
CA PRO A 153 5.86 29.93 -15.82
C PRO A 153 7.19 29.44 -15.24
N HIS A 154 7.99 28.73 -16.05
CA HIS A 154 9.29 28.13 -15.71
C HIS A 154 10.41 29.18 -15.65
N ARG A 155 10.23 30.21 -14.81
CA ARG A 155 11.21 31.30 -14.65
C ARG A 155 12.33 30.89 -13.69
N SER A 156 13.58 31.25 -14.02
CA SER A 156 14.78 30.97 -13.22
C SER A 156 14.62 31.31 -11.73
N LYS A 157 14.04 32.49 -11.40
CA LYS A 157 13.78 32.90 -10.00
C LYS A 157 12.90 31.90 -9.23
N LYS A 158 11.87 31.33 -9.88
CA LYS A 158 10.98 30.33 -9.25
C LYS A 158 11.67 28.98 -9.08
N ILE A 159 12.41 28.55 -10.09
CA ILE A 159 13.19 27.30 -10.06
C ILE A 159 14.22 27.36 -8.93
N THR A 160 14.96 28.47 -8.83
CA THR A 160 15.94 28.71 -7.75
C THR A 160 15.27 28.66 -6.37
N LYS A 161 14.10 29.31 -6.21
CA LYS A 161 13.34 29.27 -4.96
C LYS A 161 12.94 27.85 -4.57
N TYR A 162 12.54 27.02 -5.55
CA TYR A 162 12.22 25.61 -5.31
C TYR A 162 13.44 24.81 -4.84
N ILE A 163 14.58 24.93 -5.55
CA ILE A 163 15.82 24.23 -5.22
C ILE A 163 16.25 24.57 -3.79
N LEU A 164 16.31 25.87 -3.45
CA LEU A 164 16.69 26.32 -2.11
C LEU A 164 15.72 25.85 -1.02
N TYR A 165 14.42 25.74 -1.34
CA TYR A 165 13.43 25.24 -0.40
C TYR A 165 13.62 23.76 -0.10
N GLU A 166 13.86 22.91 -1.12
CA GLU A 166 14.07 21.47 -0.88
C GLU A 166 15.39 21.18 -0.17
N LEU A 167 16.46 21.91 -0.50
CA LEU A 167 17.78 21.70 0.13
C LEU A 167 17.85 22.14 1.60
N LYS A 168 16.95 23.03 2.05
CA LYS A 168 16.94 23.52 3.45
C LYS A 168 16.10 22.67 4.41
N LYS A 169 15.40 21.65 3.94
CA LYS A 169 14.32 20.97 4.67
C LYS A 169 14.75 19.69 5.38
#